data_AF-A0A7Y5DBB6-F1
#
_entry.id   AF-A0A7Y5DBB6-F1
#
_cell.length_a   1.000
_cell.length_b   1.000
_cell.length_c   1.000
_cell.angle_alpha   90.00
_cell.angle_beta   90.00
_cell.angle_gamma   90.00
#
_symmetry.space_group_name_H-M   'P 1'
#
loop_
_entity.id
_entity.type
_entity.pdbx_description
1 polymer ?
#
loop_
_entity_poly.entity_id
_entity_poly.type
_entity_poly.pdbx_seq_one_letter_code
_entity_poly.pdbx_strand_id
1 'polypeptide(L)'
;MPRQEQTIALTNLDKETALAISYQALKNLKWDILFAGEEKLLGQTIKKWNSNPQHVLITYNGSELSVSSEMIKDELLDITGKNKKNIAAFFAAFEVAKNNISTDAIEANKDAITELRSVTVAAAEQEQRDVEEIDKAMNLSGSNMYVTYGIIAINVLLFILMVVNGAGLFEPNGYVHIKWGSDYAPLTLSGDWWRLVTNVFIHFGIIHLAMNMYCLYTVGVYLEPMLGKAKYTAAYLCTGVLASIVSLWWHNDPVNSAGASGAVFGMYGLFLALLTTSLIPKQMRQPLLQSIVIFVAYNLFYGLKGGVDNAAHIGGLLSGFVIGYIYVYAVKKEKQEQKLQWIVPAVVILTLIIAFSYLQQNKVGDEVRTAGLNAGYKDNDKYNNSLNEIVTIEDKAVAPLSDTTLTDPELKNKIENTCFPLWKQAEDKLKQMQAYEVSAGVQKKTTKLLEYIQLRRKELDVFNKMIETQDQEALIPALNEIRDSISVIGAAIQKL
;
A
#
# COMPACT_ATOMS: atom_id res chain seq x y z
N MET A 1 9.01 31.50 10.56
CA MET A 1 9.60 31.26 11.90
C MET A 1 9.70 32.59 12.63
N PRO A 2 9.57 32.64 13.96
CA PRO A 2 9.85 33.84 14.75
C PRO A 2 11.22 34.43 14.41
N ARG A 3 11.22 35.51 13.62
CA ARG A 3 12.38 36.33 13.30
C ARG A 3 12.22 37.65 14.01
N GLN A 4 13.23 38.04 14.76
CA GLN A 4 13.33 39.40 15.28
C GLN A 4 14.39 40.12 14.46
N GLU A 5 14.19 41.40 14.21
CA GLU A 5 15.12 42.23 13.44
C GLU A 5 15.18 43.60 14.08
N GLN A 6 16.39 44.15 14.14
CA GLN A 6 16.63 45.50 14.61
C GLN A 6 17.74 46.11 13.77
N THR A 7 17.58 47.40 13.49
CA THR A 7 18.49 48.16 12.64
C THR A 7 19.03 49.35 13.41
N ILE A 8 20.31 49.67 13.22
CA ILE A 8 20.94 50.88 13.75
C ILE A 8 21.56 51.69 12.62
N ALA A 9 21.60 53.02 12.77
CA ALA A 9 22.32 53.89 11.86
C ALA A 9 23.84 53.77 12.10
N LEU A 10 24.61 53.67 11.03
CA LEU A 10 26.07 53.69 11.04
C LEU A 10 26.55 55.10 10.70
N THR A 11 27.18 55.78 11.66
CA THR A 11 27.86 57.06 11.42
C THR A 11 29.32 56.81 11.04
N ASN A 12 29.72 57.25 9.85
CA ASN A 12 31.11 57.27 9.37
C ASN A 12 31.83 55.90 9.34
N LEU A 13 31.10 54.80 9.10
CA LEU A 13 31.71 53.49 8.89
C LEU A 13 31.44 53.02 7.47
N ASP A 14 32.50 52.72 6.72
CA ASP A 14 32.38 52.03 5.44
C ASP A 14 31.98 50.56 5.64
N LYS A 15 31.52 49.93 4.54
CA LYS A 15 31.06 48.53 4.51
C LYS A 15 32.07 47.56 5.13
N GLU A 16 33.32 47.59 4.69
CA GLU A 16 34.33 46.61 5.10
C GLU A 16 34.67 46.79 6.58
N THR A 17 34.76 48.03 7.04
CA THR A 17 35.00 48.33 8.44
C THR A 17 33.81 47.95 9.33
N ALA A 18 32.57 48.20 8.89
CA ALA A 18 31.37 47.79 9.62
C ALA A 18 31.25 46.26 9.74
N LEU A 19 31.57 45.52 8.67
CA LEU A 19 31.60 44.06 8.70
C LEU A 19 32.76 43.53 9.57
N ALA A 20 33.94 44.14 9.52
CA ALA A 20 35.07 43.76 10.38
C ALA A 20 34.78 43.96 11.88
N ILE A 21 34.09 45.05 12.25
CA ILE A 21 33.62 45.28 13.62
C ILE A 21 32.55 44.25 14.00
N SER A 22 31.63 43.93 13.08
CA SER A 22 30.61 42.90 13.28
C SER A 22 31.22 41.52 13.50
N TYR A 23 32.26 41.18 12.72
CA TYR A 23 33.04 39.95 12.86
C TYR A 23 33.73 39.90 14.22
N GLN A 24 34.31 41.01 14.69
CA GLN A 24 34.87 41.09 16.04
C GLN A 24 33.81 40.92 17.12
N ALA A 25 32.61 41.49 16.94
CA ALA A 25 31.51 41.36 17.88
C ALA A 25 31.08 39.88 18.03
N LEU A 26 30.97 39.15 16.92
CA LEU A 26 30.70 37.71 16.92
C LEU A 26 31.80 36.92 17.65
N LYS A 27 33.08 37.25 17.41
CA LYS A 27 34.22 36.64 18.13
C LYS A 27 34.19 36.91 19.62
N ASN A 28 33.88 38.15 20.02
CA ASN A 28 33.77 38.54 21.44
C ASN A 28 32.65 37.77 22.15
N LEU A 29 31.55 37.49 21.44
CA LEU A 29 30.45 36.67 21.92
C LEU A 29 30.73 35.16 21.86
N LYS A 30 31.87 34.77 21.27
CA LYS A 30 32.25 33.37 20.99
C LYS A 30 31.21 32.65 20.14
N TRP A 31 30.62 33.36 19.19
CA TRP A 31 29.67 32.79 18.23
C TRP A 31 30.42 32.32 16.98
N ASP A 32 29.97 31.20 16.42
CA ASP A 32 30.54 30.66 15.19
C ASP A 32 30.14 31.57 14.02
N ILE A 33 31.04 31.77 13.06
CA ILE A 33 30.80 32.60 11.88
C ILE A 33 30.76 31.65 10.69
N LEU A 34 29.56 31.48 10.11
CA LEU A 34 29.27 30.41 9.17
C LEU A 34 29.37 30.84 7.70
N PHE A 35 29.08 32.11 7.43
CA PHE A 35 29.00 32.64 6.07
C PHE A 35 29.43 34.11 6.07
N ALA A 36 30.17 34.49 5.03
CA ALA A 36 30.44 35.89 4.69
C ALA A 36 30.06 36.13 3.22
N GLY A 37 29.23 37.15 3.00
CA GLY A 37 28.89 37.68 1.68
C GLY A 37 29.46 39.07 1.49
N GLU A 38 29.10 39.72 0.38
CA GLU A 38 29.53 41.08 0.08
C GLU A 38 29.07 42.11 1.13
N GLU A 39 27.86 41.94 1.66
CA GLU A 39 27.22 42.88 2.59
C GLU A 39 26.70 42.20 3.86
N LYS A 40 27.01 40.91 4.05
CA LYS A 40 26.36 40.09 5.09
C LYS A 40 27.33 39.17 5.81
N LEU A 41 27.07 38.95 7.10
CA LEU A 41 27.70 37.90 7.91
C LEU A 41 26.62 37.06 8.57
N LEU A 42 26.78 35.75 8.55
CA LEU A 42 25.93 34.83 9.31
C LEU A 42 26.72 34.28 10.50
N GLY A 43 26.26 34.59 11.70
CA GLY A 43 26.74 33.98 12.93
C GLY A 43 25.78 32.90 13.44
N GLN A 44 26.28 32.01 14.29
CA GLN A 44 25.49 31.05 15.04
C GLN A 44 25.86 31.12 16.52
N THR A 45 24.85 31.28 17.38
CA THR A 45 25.08 31.29 18.83
C THR A 45 25.58 29.93 19.32
N ILE A 46 26.29 29.88 20.45
CA ILE A 46 26.82 28.63 21.00
C ILE A 46 25.69 27.64 21.36
N LYS A 47 25.84 26.37 20.94
CA LYS A 47 24.97 25.28 21.37
C LYS A 47 25.16 25.02 22.87
N LYS A 48 24.09 25.13 23.65
CA LYS A 48 24.07 24.78 25.08
C LYS A 48 23.34 23.45 25.27
N TRP A 49 23.65 22.73 26.34
CA TRP A 49 23.01 21.43 26.63
C TRP A 49 21.48 21.51 26.74
N ASN A 50 20.94 22.68 27.11
CA ASN A 50 19.51 22.95 27.29
C ASN A 50 18.94 23.95 26.28
N SER A 51 19.68 24.34 25.24
CA SER A 51 19.19 25.30 24.25
C SER A 51 19.79 25.09 22.88
N ASN A 52 18.91 25.07 21.89
CA ASN A 52 19.29 25.12 20.49
C ASN A 52 19.97 26.45 20.15
N PRO A 53 20.96 26.43 19.25
CA PRO A 53 21.57 27.64 18.74
C PRO A 53 20.62 28.38 17.80
N GLN A 54 20.83 29.70 17.65
CA GLN A 54 20.08 30.56 16.73
C GLN A 54 21.02 31.07 15.65
N HIS A 55 20.49 31.28 14.45
CA HIS A 55 21.19 32.02 13.40
C HIS A 55 21.04 33.52 13.66
N VAL A 56 22.12 34.26 13.43
CA VAL A 56 22.16 35.72 13.54
C VAL A 56 22.72 36.27 12.24
N LEU A 57 21.88 36.89 11.44
CA LEU A 57 22.24 37.48 10.16
C LEU A 57 22.46 38.98 10.34
N ILE A 58 23.69 39.42 10.10
CA ILE A 58 24.10 40.82 10.05
C ILE A 58 24.10 41.23 8.58
N THR A 59 23.45 42.35 8.27
CA THR A 59 23.39 42.92 6.92
C THR A 59 23.74 44.40 6.97
N TYR A 60 24.71 44.81 6.16
CA TYR A 60 25.04 46.21 5.91
C TYR A 60 24.16 46.75 4.79
N ASN A 61 23.44 47.84 5.04
CA ASN A 61 22.53 48.48 4.10
C ASN A 61 22.97 49.93 3.81
N GLY A 62 24.25 50.13 3.46
CA GLY A 62 24.77 51.46 3.09
C GLY A 62 25.03 52.38 4.28
N SER A 63 23.98 52.88 4.95
CA SER A 63 24.10 53.75 6.14
C SER A 63 23.58 53.08 7.42
N GLU A 64 23.19 51.82 7.34
CA GLU A 64 22.53 51.10 8.41
C GLU A 64 23.10 49.69 8.57
N LEU A 65 23.07 49.18 9.80
CA LEU A 65 23.38 47.78 10.12
C LEU A 65 22.10 47.12 10.62
N SER A 66 21.54 46.20 9.84
CA SER A 66 20.41 45.37 10.26
C SER A 66 20.91 44.04 10.82
N VAL A 67 20.36 43.63 11.95
CA VAL A 67 20.67 42.36 12.59
C VAL A 67 19.36 41.64 12.85
N SER A 68 19.25 40.45 12.28
CA SER A 68 18.13 39.55 12.54
C SER A 68 18.60 38.30 13.25
N SER A 69 17.78 37.77 14.15
CA SER A 69 18.02 36.49 14.80
C SER A 69 16.81 35.59 14.62
N GLU A 70 17.07 34.35 14.19
CA GLU A 70 16.04 33.37 13.88
C GLU A 70 16.39 31.97 14.39
N MET A 71 15.33 31.20 14.64
CA MET A 71 15.43 29.79 15.00
C MET A 71 15.94 28.96 13.83
N ILE A 72 16.75 27.96 14.17
CA ILE A 72 17.10 26.88 13.25
C ILE A 72 15.85 26.00 13.03
N LYS A 73 15.73 25.38 11.86
CA LYS A 73 14.56 24.66 11.33
C LYS A 73 13.83 23.71 12.31
N ASP A 74 14.47 23.25 13.38
CA ASP A 74 13.95 22.25 14.31
C ASP A 74 13.33 22.84 15.61
N GLU A 75 13.26 24.17 15.78
CA GLU A 75 12.65 24.82 16.95
C GLU A 75 11.28 25.46 16.61
N LEU A 76 10.23 25.08 17.35
CA LEU A 76 8.84 25.44 17.05
C LEU A 76 8.46 26.87 17.52
N LEU A 77 8.99 27.35 18.66
CA LEU A 77 8.59 28.63 19.28
C LEU A 77 9.74 29.26 20.10
N ASP A 78 9.92 30.59 19.99
CA ASP A 78 10.86 31.36 20.84
C ASP A 78 10.21 31.81 22.16
N ILE A 79 9.95 30.86 23.05
CA ILE A 79 9.23 31.10 24.32
C ILE A 79 10.03 32.01 25.27
N THR A 80 11.37 31.96 25.21
CA THR A 80 12.25 32.66 26.18
C THR A 80 12.78 34.01 25.68
N GLY A 81 12.35 34.44 24.49
CA GLY A 81 12.78 35.67 23.84
C GLY A 81 14.27 35.68 23.46
N LYS A 82 14.81 34.53 23.05
CA LYS A 82 16.22 34.33 22.69
C LYS A 82 16.62 35.26 21.56
N ASN A 83 15.79 35.38 20.52
CA ASN A 83 16.13 36.16 19.33
C ASN A 83 16.30 37.64 19.68
N LYS A 84 15.42 38.17 20.54
CA LYS A 84 15.57 39.54 21.05
C LYS A 84 16.82 39.71 21.93
N LYS A 85 17.14 38.73 22.79
CA LYS A 85 18.36 38.76 23.63
C LYS A 85 19.63 38.67 22.81
N ASN A 86 19.64 37.85 21.76
CA ASN A 86 20.79 37.70 20.85
C ASN A 86 21.07 38.99 20.09
N ILE A 87 20.03 39.64 19.56
CA ILE A 87 20.17 40.93 18.89
C ILE A 87 20.74 41.98 19.85
N ALA A 88 20.21 42.07 21.08
CA ALA A 88 20.72 42.99 22.09
C ALA A 88 22.18 42.69 22.47
N ALA A 89 22.54 41.41 22.64
CA ALA A 89 23.90 40.99 22.93
C ALA A 89 24.87 41.31 21.79
N PHE A 90 24.44 41.12 20.53
CA PHE A 90 25.20 41.49 19.35
C PHE A 90 25.48 43.00 19.33
N PHE A 91 24.46 43.85 19.46
CA PHE A 91 24.68 45.30 19.43
C PHE A 91 25.54 45.80 20.59
N ALA A 92 25.39 45.23 21.79
CA ALA A 92 26.28 45.53 22.91
C ALA A 92 27.75 45.16 22.59
N ALA A 93 27.98 43.97 22.03
CA ALA A 93 29.31 43.54 21.61
C ALA A 93 29.86 44.36 20.42
N PHE A 94 29.00 44.79 19.52
CA PHE A 94 29.33 45.64 18.37
C PHE A 94 29.81 47.02 18.83
N GLU A 95 29.10 47.66 19.76
CA GLU A 95 29.53 48.96 20.30
C GLU A 95 30.83 48.83 21.11
N VAL A 96 31.00 47.75 21.87
CA VAL A 96 32.27 47.48 22.56
C VAL A 96 33.41 47.27 21.56
N ALA A 97 33.18 46.52 20.48
CA ALA A 97 34.17 46.29 19.43
C ALA A 97 34.50 47.60 18.70
N LYS A 98 33.49 48.37 18.28
CA LYS A 98 33.64 49.63 17.55
C LYS A 98 34.53 50.64 18.29
N ASN A 99 34.40 50.71 19.62
CA ASN A 99 35.15 51.68 20.44
C ASN A 99 36.56 51.21 20.83
N ASN A 100 36.85 49.91 20.80
CA ASN A 100 38.10 49.34 21.36
C ASN A 100 38.95 48.57 20.35
N ILE A 101 38.45 48.31 19.13
CA ILE A 101 39.19 47.55 18.13
C ILE A 101 40.35 48.38 17.58
N SER A 102 41.54 47.78 17.51
CA SER A 102 42.71 48.41 16.88
C SER A 102 42.61 48.33 15.36
N THR A 103 43.31 49.23 14.67
CA THR A 103 43.41 49.21 13.19
C THR A 103 43.94 47.86 12.68
N ASP A 104 44.95 47.29 13.35
CA ASP A 104 45.51 45.98 13.00
C ASP A 104 44.47 44.85 13.13
N ALA A 105 43.59 44.92 14.14
CA ALA A 105 42.53 43.94 14.33
C ALA A 105 41.38 44.12 13.32
N ILE A 106 41.09 45.35 12.89
CA ILE A 106 40.16 45.60 11.77
C ILE A 106 40.70 44.91 10.51
N GLU A 107 41.97 45.14 10.17
CA GLU A 107 42.56 44.57 8.95
C GLU A 107 42.60 43.04 9.00
N ALA A 108 43.04 42.46 10.12
CA ALA A 108 43.02 41.01 10.31
C ALA A 108 41.62 40.40 10.19
N ASN A 109 40.58 41.12 10.64
CA ASN A 109 39.20 40.66 10.48
C ASN A 109 38.70 40.81 9.03
N LYS A 110 39.13 41.84 8.28
CA LYS A 110 38.83 41.96 6.84
C LYS A 110 39.45 40.81 6.05
N ASP A 111 40.69 40.45 6.36
CA ASP A 111 41.35 39.28 5.78
C ASP A 111 40.58 37.99 6.08
N ALA A 112 40.18 37.80 7.34
CA ALA A 112 39.40 36.62 7.74
C ALA A 112 38.01 36.57 7.08
N ILE A 113 37.34 37.72 6.90
CA ILE A 113 36.07 37.82 6.16
C ILE A 113 36.29 37.45 4.69
N THR A 114 37.38 37.91 4.08
CA THR A 114 37.72 37.63 2.69
C THR A 114 38.00 36.14 2.48
N GLU A 115 38.77 35.53 3.38
CA GLU A 115 39.02 34.09 3.38
C GLU A 115 37.70 33.32 3.53
N LEU A 116 36.87 33.67 4.52
CA LEU A 116 35.57 33.02 4.74
C LEU A 116 34.64 33.18 3.53
N ARG A 117 34.61 34.37 2.91
CA ARG A 117 33.83 34.63 1.69
C ARG A 117 34.29 33.72 0.56
N SER A 118 35.59 33.55 0.37
CA SER A 118 36.14 32.66 -0.67
C SER A 118 35.72 31.20 -0.46
N VAL A 119 35.77 30.71 0.78
CA VAL A 119 35.33 29.34 1.15
C VAL A 119 33.83 29.17 0.92
N THR A 120 33.04 30.19 1.29
CA THR A 120 31.59 30.12 1.21
C THR A 120 31.08 30.19 -0.21
N VAL A 121 31.66 31.05 -1.04
CA VAL A 121 31.38 31.11 -2.48
C VAL A 121 31.75 29.78 -3.14
N ALA A 122 32.93 29.24 -2.86
CA ALA A 122 33.34 27.94 -3.39
C ALA A 122 32.38 26.81 -2.99
N ALA A 123 31.88 26.81 -1.76
CA ALA A 123 30.89 25.83 -1.29
C ALA A 123 29.54 26.00 -2.00
N ALA A 124 29.04 27.22 -2.15
CA ALA A 124 27.78 27.51 -2.85
C ALA A 124 27.86 27.15 -4.35
N GLU A 125 28.97 27.48 -5.00
CA GLU A 125 29.21 27.07 -6.39
C GLU A 125 29.31 25.55 -6.52
N GLN A 126 29.90 24.86 -5.55
CA GLN A 126 29.95 23.39 -5.55
C GLN A 126 28.55 22.79 -5.40
N GLU A 127 27.74 23.31 -4.48
CA GLU A 127 26.35 22.88 -4.32
C GLU A 127 25.54 23.10 -5.61
N GLN A 128 25.71 24.26 -6.26
CA GLN A 128 25.05 24.52 -7.54
C GLN A 128 25.49 23.54 -8.62
N ARG A 129 26.80 23.27 -8.75
CA ARG A 129 27.33 22.25 -9.68
C ARG A 129 26.76 20.87 -9.38
N ASP A 130 26.65 20.49 -8.10
CA ASP A 130 26.11 19.20 -7.68
C ASP A 130 24.61 19.09 -8.05
N VAL A 131 23.83 20.15 -7.86
CA VAL A 131 22.41 20.22 -8.25
C VAL A 131 22.26 20.08 -9.76
N GLU A 132 23.06 20.80 -10.54
CA GLU A 132 23.06 20.71 -12.01
C GLU A 132 23.48 19.31 -12.51
N GLU A 133 24.47 18.69 -11.87
CA GLU A 133 24.87 17.31 -12.17
C GLU A 133 23.74 16.32 -11.88
N ILE A 134 23.09 16.44 -10.72
CA ILE A 134 21.96 15.59 -10.33
C ILE A 134 20.81 15.74 -11.32
N ASP A 135 20.45 16.97 -11.62
CA ASP A 135 19.36 17.26 -12.55
C ASP A 135 19.66 16.73 -13.95
N LYS A 136 20.87 16.93 -14.47
CA LYS A 136 21.29 16.39 -15.77
C LYS A 136 21.33 14.86 -15.78
N ALA A 137 21.75 14.22 -14.68
CA ALA A 137 21.85 12.78 -14.60
C ALA A 137 20.48 12.10 -14.53
N MET A 138 19.53 12.72 -13.83
CA MET A 138 18.23 12.15 -13.48
C MET A 138 17.03 12.79 -14.23
N ASN A 139 17.27 13.89 -14.94
CA ASN A 139 16.30 14.67 -15.72
C ASN A 139 15.13 15.25 -14.89
N LEU A 140 15.38 15.68 -13.66
CA LEU A 140 14.31 16.02 -12.70
C LEU A 140 13.50 17.27 -13.11
N SER A 141 14.16 18.29 -13.65
CA SER A 141 13.55 19.57 -14.06
C SER A 141 12.85 19.49 -15.41
N GLY A 142 13.30 18.59 -16.30
CA GLY A 142 12.80 18.46 -17.67
C GLY A 142 11.59 17.54 -17.83
N SER A 143 11.18 16.85 -16.76
CA SER A 143 10.11 15.85 -16.82
C SER A 143 8.82 16.32 -16.16
N ASN A 144 7.72 16.10 -16.86
CA ASN A 144 6.38 16.22 -16.31
C ASN A 144 5.91 14.81 -15.93
N MET A 145 5.67 14.56 -14.63
CA MET A 145 5.29 13.26 -14.04
C MET A 145 3.86 12.80 -14.42
N TYR A 146 3.51 12.91 -15.70
CA TYR A 146 2.17 12.68 -16.22
C TYR A 146 1.67 11.26 -15.95
N VAL A 147 2.54 10.26 -16.07
CA VAL A 147 2.15 8.87 -15.84
C VAL A 147 1.92 8.63 -14.35
N THR A 148 2.80 9.12 -13.48
CA THR A 148 2.64 9.00 -12.03
C THR A 148 1.31 9.62 -11.59
N TYR A 149 1.04 10.87 -12.01
CA TYR A 149 -0.23 11.53 -11.70
C TYR A 149 -1.44 10.83 -12.34
N GLY A 150 -1.30 10.29 -13.55
CA GLY A 150 -2.35 9.52 -14.22
C GLY A 150 -2.71 8.25 -13.46
N ILE A 151 -1.72 7.48 -13.03
CA ILE A 151 -1.93 6.27 -12.21
C ILE A 151 -2.56 6.64 -10.87
N ILE A 152 -2.10 7.71 -10.22
CA ILE A 152 -2.71 8.19 -8.97
C ILE A 152 -4.18 8.55 -9.19
N ALA A 153 -4.49 9.32 -10.24
CA ALA A 153 -5.85 9.72 -10.54
C ALA A 153 -6.77 8.51 -10.82
N ILE A 154 -6.29 7.51 -11.57
CA ILE A 154 -7.04 6.27 -11.83
C ILE A 154 -7.34 5.53 -10.53
N ASN A 155 -6.35 5.38 -9.65
CA ASN A 155 -6.51 4.71 -8.36
C ASN A 155 -7.51 5.42 -7.45
N VAL A 156 -7.41 6.75 -7.35
CA VAL A 156 -8.34 7.58 -6.56
C VAL A 156 -9.75 7.48 -7.12
N LEU A 157 -9.91 7.57 -8.45
CA LEU A 157 -11.22 7.45 -9.11
C LEU A 157 -11.86 6.07 -8.85
N LEU A 158 -11.12 4.99 -9.07
CA LEU A 158 -11.62 3.64 -8.85
C LEU A 158 -11.99 3.41 -7.38
N PHE A 159 -11.18 3.92 -6.45
CA PHE A 159 -11.51 3.85 -5.03
C PHE A 159 -12.82 4.58 -4.68
N ILE A 160 -13.02 5.80 -5.20
CA ILE A 160 -14.28 6.54 -5.00
C ILE A 160 -15.47 5.74 -5.54
N LEU A 161 -15.35 5.19 -6.76
CA LEU A 161 -16.42 4.39 -7.36
C LEU A 161 -16.71 3.11 -6.55
N MET A 162 -15.68 2.43 -6.03
CA MET A 162 -15.84 1.27 -5.15
C MET A 162 -16.54 1.64 -3.84
N VAL A 163 -16.18 2.75 -3.20
CA VAL A 163 -16.83 3.22 -1.97
C VAL A 163 -18.31 3.51 -2.20
N VAL A 164 -18.66 4.16 -3.32
CA VAL A 164 -20.07 4.37 -3.74
C VAL A 164 -20.81 3.04 -3.93
N ASN A 165 -20.11 1.96 -4.30
CA ASN A 165 -20.65 0.61 -4.46
C ASN A 165 -20.52 -0.27 -3.19
N GLY A 166 -20.26 0.33 -2.02
CA GLY A 166 -20.29 -0.38 -0.73
C GLY A 166 -18.97 -1.03 -0.31
N ALA A 167 -17.83 -0.65 -0.89
CA ALA A 167 -16.52 -1.18 -0.50
C ALA A 167 -16.08 -0.78 0.92
N GLY A 168 -16.70 0.23 1.52
CA GLY A 168 -16.36 0.76 2.84
C GLY A 168 -15.12 1.66 2.83
N LEU A 169 -15.17 2.77 3.57
CA LEU A 169 -14.08 3.75 3.60
C LEU A 169 -12.95 3.36 4.56
N PHE A 170 -13.31 2.81 5.73
CA PHE A 170 -12.38 2.39 6.78
C PHE A 170 -12.44 0.89 7.04
N GLU A 171 -13.63 0.30 6.94
CA GLU A 171 -13.85 -1.14 7.08
C GLU A 171 -14.09 -1.74 5.70
N PRO A 172 -13.07 -2.36 5.08
CA PRO A 172 -13.17 -2.84 3.71
C PRO A 172 -14.09 -4.04 3.60
N ASN A 173 -14.96 -4.03 2.58
CA ASN A 173 -15.81 -5.15 2.22
C ASN A 173 -15.12 -6.03 1.17
N GLY A 174 -14.47 -7.12 1.60
CA GLY A 174 -13.71 -8.02 0.72
C GLY A 174 -14.50 -8.52 -0.50
N TYR A 175 -15.81 -8.70 -0.39
CA TYR A 175 -16.65 -9.11 -1.52
C TYR A 175 -16.72 -8.07 -2.63
N VAL A 176 -16.92 -6.80 -2.28
CA VAL A 176 -16.95 -5.72 -3.27
C VAL A 176 -15.62 -5.68 -4.02
N HIS A 177 -14.49 -5.86 -3.33
CA HIS A 177 -13.17 -5.89 -3.95
C HIS A 177 -13.03 -7.06 -4.94
N ILE A 178 -13.51 -8.25 -4.60
CA ILE A 178 -13.53 -9.41 -5.51
C ILE A 178 -14.36 -9.12 -6.76
N LYS A 179 -15.53 -8.48 -6.61
CA LYS A 179 -16.36 -8.07 -7.75
C LYS A 179 -15.68 -7.04 -8.65
N TRP A 180 -14.95 -6.10 -8.06
CA TRP A 180 -14.23 -5.06 -8.78
C TRP A 180 -12.92 -5.54 -9.40
N GLY A 181 -12.44 -6.70 -8.98
CA GLY A 181 -11.33 -7.37 -9.63
C GLY A 181 -10.04 -7.48 -8.83
N SER A 182 -10.14 -7.56 -7.50
CA SER A 182 -8.99 -7.97 -6.69
C SER A 182 -8.52 -9.38 -7.11
N ASP A 183 -7.25 -9.65 -6.84
CA ASP A 183 -6.65 -10.94 -7.12
C ASP A 183 -7.16 -11.95 -6.10
N TYR A 184 -7.80 -13.01 -6.61
CA TYR A 184 -8.43 -14.03 -5.80
C TYR A 184 -8.30 -15.37 -6.51
N ALA A 185 -7.43 -16.23 -5.99
CA ALA A 185 -6.96 -17.44 -6.67
C ALA A 185 -8.09 -18.30 -7.30
N PRO A 186 -9.23 -18.57 -6.62
CA PRO A 186 -10.33 -19.35 -7.20
C PRO A 186 -10.89 -18.78 -8.51
N LEU A 187 -10.85 -17.45 -8.69
CA LEU A 187 -11.35 -16.79 -9.90
C LEU A 187 -10.21 -16.52 -10.89
N THR A 188 -9.06 -16.07 -10.42
CA THR A 188 -7.89 -15.79 -11.28
C THR A 188 -7.42 -17.05 -12.01
N LEU A 189 -7.31 -18.18 -11.29
CA LEU A 189 -6.84 -19.46 -11.83
C LEU A 189 -7.91 -20.24 -12.61
N SER A 190 -9.17 -19.79 -12.58
CA SER A 190 -10.28 -20.43 -13.31
C SER A 190 -10.73 -19.65 -14.56
N GLY A 191 -10.03 -18.57 -14.91
CA GLY A 191 -10.25 -17.86 -16.18
C GLY A 191 -10.35 -16.35 -16.09
N ASP A 192 -10.46 -15.76 -14.90
CA ASP A 192 -10.43 -14.30 -14.72
C ASP A 192 -8.98 -13.78 -14.68
N TRP A 193 -8.17 -14.11 -15.69
CA TRP A 193 -6.73 -13.77 -15.75
C TRP A 193 -6.45 -12.26 -15.66
N TRP A 194 -7.43 -11.43 -16.04
CA TRP A 194 -7.32 -9.98 -15.96
C TRP A 194 -7.11 -9.50 -14.51
N ARG A 195 -7.42 -10.35 -13.51
CA ARG A 195 -7.26 -10.06 -12.07
C ARG A 195 -5.82 -9.75 -11.72
N LEU A 196 -4.86 -10.34 -12.43
CA LEU A 196 -3.42 -10.06 -12.29
C LEU A 196 -3.05 -8.60 -12.59
N VAL A 197 -3.88 -7.89 -13.35
CA VAL A 197 -3.66 -6.47 -13.70
C VAL A 197 -4.56 -5.55 -12.88
N THR A 198 -5.84 -5.87 -12.76
CA THR A 198 -6.82 -4.98 -12.11
C THR A 198 -6.58 -4.82 -10.62
N ASN A 199 -6.06 -5.85 -9.93
CA ASN A 199 -5.79 -5.80 -8.50
C ASN A 199 -4.82 -4.66 -8.12
N VAL A 200 -3.93 -4.28 -9.04
CA VAL A 200 -2.95 -3.19 -8.86
C VAL A 200 -3.65 -1.83 -8.69
N PHE A 201 -4.92 -1.71 -9.11
CA PHE A 201 -5.69 -0.48 -9.05
C PHE A 201 -6.77 -0.44 -7.95
N ILE A 202 -6.91 -1.52 -7.17
CA ILE A 202 -7.96 -1.70 -6.17
C ILE A 202 -7.36 -1.59 -4.77
N HIS A 203 -8.03 -0.89 -3.85
CA HIS A 203 -7.47 -0.59 -2.53
C HIS A 203 -8.47 -0.86 -1.39
N PHE A 204 -8.01 -1.57 -0.37
CA PHE A 204 -8.74 -1.82 0.87
C PHE A 204 -8.71 -0.59 1.81
N GLY A 205 -9.72 0.28 1.71
CA GLY A 205 -9.87 1.44 2.59
C GLY A 205 -8.93 2.61 2.28
N ILE A 206 -9.23 3.76 2.89
CA ILE A 206 -8.62 5.06 2.54
C ILE A 206 -7.15 5.18 2.95
N ILE A 207 -6.77 4.63 4.11
CA ILE A 207 -5.38 4.69 4.59
C ILE A 207 -4.47 3.90 3.66
N HIS A 208 -4.92 2.72 3.22
CA HIS A 208 -4.16 1.89 2.28
C HIS A 208 -3.97 2.59 0.94
N LEU A 209 -5.01 3.24 0.39
CA LEU A 209 -4.89 4.08 -0.80
C LEU A 209 -3.89 5.22 -0.60
N ALA A 210 -4.06 6.02 0.46
CA ALA A 210 -3.23 7.20 0.71
C ALA A 210 -1.74 6.85 0.80
N MET A 211 -1.41 5.77 1.53
CA MET A 211 -0.03 5.30 1.64
C MET A 211 0.53 4.83 0.30
N ASN A 212 -0.25 4.09 -0.50
CA ASN A 212 0.20 3.67 -1.83
C ASN A 212 0.44 4.86 -2.77
N MET A 213 -0.45 5.84 -2.78
CA MET A 213 -0.31 7.02 -3.64
C MET A 213 0.89 7.88 -3.22
N TYR A 214 1.12 8.02 -1.92
CA TYR A 214 2.32 8.68 -1.40
C TYR A 214 3.59 7.97 -1.86
N CYS A 215 3.67 6.65 -1.69
CA CYS A 215 4.85 5.87 -2.08
C CYS A 215 5.07 5.91 -3.60
N LEU A 216 4.00 5.74 -4.38
CA LEU A 216 4.04 5.85 -5.83
C LEU A 216 4.53 7.23 -6.30
N TYR A 217 4.06 8.31 -5.66
CA TYR A 217 4.53 9.67 -5.93
C TYR A 217 6.03 9.79 -5.65
N THR A 218 6.48 9.40 -4.44
CA THR A 218 7.89 9.56 -4.04
C THR A 218 8.86 8.82 -4.95
N VAL A 219 8.53 7.59 -5.39
CA VAL A 219 9.37 6.85 -6.34
C VAL A 219 9.22 7.40 -7.77
N GLY A 220 8.02 7.87 -8.14
CA GLY A 220 7.72 8.51 -9.42
C GLY A 220 8.54 9.77 -9.69
N VAL A 221 8.79 10.60 -8.66
CA VAL A 221 9.62 11.82 -8.74
C VAL A 221 11.01 11.52 -9.31
N TYR A 222 11.57 10.33 -9.03
CA TYR A 222 12.89 9.97 -9.51
C TYR A 222 12.85 9.12 -10.77
N LEU A 223 11.96 8.11 -10.83
CA LEU A 223 12.00 7.13 -11.90
C LEU A 223 11.33 7.57 -13.20
N GLU A 224 10.20 8.29 -13.15
CA GLU A 224 9.54 8.71 -14.38
C GLU A 224 10.43 9.68 -15.19
N PRO A 225 11.10 10.67 -14.58
CA PRO A 225 12.06 11.52 -15.30
C PRO A 225 13.23 10.76 -15.92
N MET A 226 13.78 9.79 -15.19
CA MET A 226 14.92 8.99 -15.63
C MET A 226 14.60 8.01 -16.75
N LEU A 227 13.42 7.39 -16.70
CA LEU A 227 13.02 6.32 -17.63
C LEU A 227 12.16 6.85 -18.78
N GLY A 228 11.50 7.98 -18.59
CA GLY A 228 10.41 8.43 -19.45
C GLY A 228 9.16 7.55 -19.34
N LYS A 229 8.09 8.03 -19.96
CA LYS A 229 6.72 7.52 -19.80
C LYS A 229 6.57 6.02 -20.11
N ALA A 230 7.13 5.58 -21.24
CA ALA A 230 6.92 4.21 -21.73
C ALA A 230 7.57 3.15 -20.82
N LYS A 231 8.84 3.34 -20.46
CA LYS A 231 9.56 2.41 -19.56
C LYS A 231 8.97 2.46 -18.15
N TYR A 232 8.63 3.64 -17.63
CA TYR A 232 8.00 3.76 -16.32
C TYR A 232 6.65 3.01 -16.27
N THR A 233 5.77 3.23 -17.25
CA THR A 233 4.46 2.56 -17.33
C THR A 233 4.62 1.04 -17.45
N ALA A 234 5.51 0.58 -18.32
CA ALA A 234 5.74 -0.85 -18.53
C ALA A 234 6.31 -1.52 -17.29
N ALA A 235 7.28 -0.91 -16.60
CA ALA A 235 7.82 -1.43 -15.36
C ALA A 235 6.74 -1.54 -14.28
N TYR A 236 5.93 -0.50 -14.09
CA TYR A 236 4.84 -0.51 -13.10
C TYR A 236 3.85 -1.66 -13.36
N LEU A 237 3.37 -1.79 -14.60
CA LEU A 237 2.40 -2.85 -14.94
C LEU A 237 3.03 -4.25 -14.88
N CYS A 238 4.23 -4.44 -15.41
CA CYS A 238 4.87 -5.76 -15.45
C CYS A 238 5.24 -6.25 -14.06
N THR A 239 5.80 -5.38 -13.21
CA THR A 239 6.11 -5.75 -11.82
C THR A 239 4.86 -5.99 -11.00
N GLY A 240 3.76 -5.27 -11.27
CA GLY A 240 2.45 -5.55 -10.69
C GLY A 240 1.94 -6.96 -11.03
N VAL A 241 1.97 -7.34 -12.31
CA VAL A 241 1.56 -8.68 -12.75
C VAL A 241 2.44 -9.77 -12.13
N LEU A 242 3.77 -9.56 -12.11
CA LEU A 242 4.71 -10.52 -11.51
C LEU A 242 4.53 -10.62 -9.99
N ALA A 243 4.22 -9.51 -9.31
CA ALA A 243 3.87 -9.51 -7.90
C ALA A 243 2.60 -10.34 -7.62
N SER A 244 1.55 -10.19 -8.43
CA SER A 244 0.32 -10.99 -8.32
C SER A 244 0.60 -12.48 -8.53
N ILE A 245 1.42 -12.84 -9.51
CA ILE A 245 1.83 -14.25 -9.73
C ILE A 245 2.56 -14.81 -8.51
N VAL A 246 3.49 -14.04 -7.92
CA VAL A 246 4.22 -14.49 -6.72
C VAL A 246 3.27 -14.63 -5.52
N SER A 247 2.28 -13.76 -5.38
CA SER A 247 1.23 -13.90 -4.36
C SER A 247 0.47 -15.22 -4.52
N LEU A 248 -0.06 -15.48 -5.73
CA LEU A 248 -0.79 -16.72 -6.03
C LEU A 248 0.07 -17.97 -5.83
N TRP A 249 1.37 -17.90 -6.12
CA TRP A 249 2.29 -19.01 -5.93
C TRP A 249 2.63 -19.26 -4.46
N TRP A 250 2.68 -18.21 -3.63
CA TRP A 250 3.11 -18.30 -2.24
C TRP A 250 2.00 -18.79 -1.31
N HIS A 251 0.75 -18.41 -1.58
CA HIS A 251 -0.39 -18.71 -0.71
C HIS A 251 -1.08 -20.02 -1.13
N ASN A 252 -1.16 -20.98 -0.20
CA ASN A 252 -1.89 -22.23 -0.42
C ASN A 252 -3.41 -22.07 -0.28
N ASP A 253 -3.84 -21.11 0.54
CA ASP A 253 -5.25 -20.79 0.75
C ASP A 253 -5.67 -19.58 -0.11
N PRO A 254 -6.94 -19.49 -0.54
CA PRO A 254 -7.45 -18.33 -1.27
C PRO A 254 -7.30 -17.01 -0.50
N VAL A 255 -6.31 -16.21 -0.89
CA VAL A 255 -6.13 -14.84 -0.40
C VAL A 255 -6.80 -13.85 -1.36
N ASN A 256 -7.49 -12.86 -0.79
CA ASN A 256 -8.03 -11.71 -1.52
C ASN A 256 -7.02 -10.56 -1.46
N SER A 257 -6.24 -10.39 -2.51
CA SER A 257 -5.14 -9.43 -2.58
C SER A 257 -5.44 -8.29 -3.55
N ALA A 258 -5.18 -7.06 -3.13
CA ALA A 258 -5.38 -5.88 -3.95
C ALA A 258 -4.51 -4.73 -3.42
N GLY A 259 -4.03 -3.89 -4.34
CA GLY A 259 -3.27 -2.69 -4.00
C GLY A 259 -2.17 -2.42 -5.02
N ALA A 260 -1.85 -1.15 -5.21
CA ALA A 260 -0.71 -0.75 -6.05
C ALA A 260 0.63 -1.22 -5.49
N SER A 261 0.68 -1.70 -4.24
CA SER A 261 1.92 -1.90 -3.49
C SER A 261 2.86 -2.94 -4.12
N GLY A 262 2.34 -3.99 -4.77
CA GLY A 262 3.20 -4.95 -5.48
C GLY A 262 3.99 -4.27 -6.62
N ALA A 263 3.30 -3.48 -7.43
CA ALA A 263 3.92 -2.67 -8.49
C ALA A 263 4.85 -1.59 -7.92
N VAL A 264 4.45 -0.91 -6.84
CA VAL A 264 5.28 0.12 -6.16
C VAL A 264 6.57 -0.49 -5.62
N PHE A 265 6.51 -1.65 -4.96
CA PHE A 265 7.71 -2.38 -4.54
C PHE A 265 8.58 -2.77 -5.74
N GLY A 266 7.97 -3.12 -6.88
CA GLY A 266 8.69 -3.30 -8.13
C GLY A 266 9.39 -2.05 -8.64
N MET A 267 8.76 -0.89 -8.56
CA MET A 267 9.42 0.38 -8.88
C MET A 267 10.60 0.65 -7.94
N TYR A 268 10.47 0.37 -6.63
CA TYR A 268 11.61 0.46 -5.71
C TYR A 268 12.71 -0.56 -6.00
N GLY A 269 12.37 -1.78 -6.40
CA GLY A 269 13.33 -2.80 -6.83
C GLY A 269 14.11 -2.34 -8.06
N LEU A 270 13.41 -1.76 -9.04
CA LEU A 270 14.02 -1.13 -10.20
C LEU A 270 14.98 -0.01 -9.78
N PHE A 271 14.55 0.83 -8.84
CA PHE A 271 15.37 1.93 -8.34
C PHE A 271 16.64 1.43 -7.64
N LEU A 272 16.55 0.35 -6.86
CA LEU A 272 17.71 -0.31 -6.27
C LEU A 272 18.71 -0.78 -7.33
N ALA A 273 18.23 -1.33 -8.46
CA ALA A 273 19.11 -1.71 -9.58
C ALA A 273 19.80 -0.50 -10.22
N LEU A 274 19.12 0.65 -10.36
CA LEU A 274 19.76 1.87 -10.85
C LEU A 274 20.82 2.41 -9.89
N LEU A 275 20.58 2.32 -8.58
CA LEU A 275 21.51 2.76 -7.53
C LEU A 275 22.83 1.99 -7.50
N THR A 276 22.88 0.77 -8.04
CA THR A 276 24.15 0.01 -8.17
C THR A 276 25.03 0.54 -9.31
N THR A 277 24.59 1.55 -10.06
CA THR A 277 25.27 2.01 -11.29
C THR A 277 25.67 3.48 -11.24
N SER A 278 26.46 3.91 -12.23
CA SER A 278 26.84 5.31 -12.44
C SER A 278 25.73 6.20 -13.01
N LEU A 279 24.52 5.66 -13.22
CA LEU A 279 23.38 6.45 -13.68
C LEU A 279 22.85 7.42 -12.61
N ILE A 280 23.06 7.10 -11.34
CA ILE A 280 22.77 7.97 -10.20
C ILE A 280 24.07 8.62 -9.71
N PRO A 281 24.12 9.95 -9.50
CA PRO A 281 25.27 10.65 -8.95
C PRO A 281 25.70 10.08 -7.59
N LYS A 282 27.01 10.07 -7.32
CA LYS A 282 27.57 9.42 -6.13
C LYS A 282 27.00 10.03 -4.84
N GLN A 283 26.82 11.36 -4.77
CA GLN A 283 26.23 12.03 -3.60
C GLN A 283 24.80 11.58 -3.27
N MET A 284 24.02 11.15 -4.28
CA MET A 284 22.62 10.74 -4.08
C MET A 284 22.45 9.26 -3.74
N ARG A 285 23.43 8.40 -4.03
CA ARG A 285 23.26 6.94 -3.89
C ARG A 285 23.01 6.50 -2.45
N GLN A 286 23.81 6.99 -1.51
CA GLN A 286 23.70 6.58 -0.10
C GLN A 286 22.40 7.06 0.55
N PRO A 287 22.01 8.35 0.46
CA PRO A 287 20.73 8.81 1.02
C PRO A 287 19.52 8.08 0.43
N LEU A 288 19.49 7.90 -0.90
CA LEU A 288 18.40 7.18 -1.56
C LEU A 288 18.35 5.71 -1.14
N LEU A 289 19.50 5.02 -1.11
CA LEU A 289 19.58 3.63 -0.65
C LEU A 289 19.06 3.48 0.77
N GLN A 290 19.50 4.34 1.70
CA GLN A 290 19.02 4.33 3.08
C GLN A 290 17.50 4.53 3.15
N SER A 291 16.97 5.52 2.43
CA SER A 291 15.53 5.78 2.38
C SER A 291 14.74 4.56 1.86
N ILE A 292 15.21 3.92 0.79
CA ILE A 292 14.53 2.76 0.20
C ILE A 292 14.62 1.55 1.13
N VAL A 293 15.78 1.28 1.73
CA VAL A 293 15.95 0.15 2.64
C VAL A 293 15.08 0.32 3.88
N ILE A 294 15.02 1.52 4.47
CA ILE A 294 14.15 1.82 5.60
C ILE A 294 12.68 1.60 5.20
N PHE A 295 12.27 2.12 4.04
CA PHE A 295 10.92 1.95 3.51
C PHE A 295 10.53 0.48 3.32
N VAL A 296 11.38 -0.30 2.62
CA VAL A 296 11.16 -1.72 2.33
C VAL A 296 11.10 -2.52 3.63
N ALA A 297 12.08 -2.31 4.52
CA ALA A 297 12.13 -3.01 5.80
C ALA A 297 10.88 -2.71 6.64
N TYR A 298 10.54 -1.42 6.80
CA TYR A 298 9.36 -1.01 7.58
C TYR A 298 8.07 -1.67 7.06
N ASN A 299 7.82 -1.64 5.75
CA ASN A 299 6.60 -2.19 5.18
C ASN A 299 6.54 -3.71 5.28
N LEU A 300 7.65 -4.42 5.05
CA LEU A 300 7.70 -5.87 5.20
C LEU A 300 7.51 -6.30 6.66
N PHE A 301 8.14 -5.60 7.61
CA PHE A 301 7.93 -5.84 9.04
C PHE A 301 6.49 -5.53 9.48
N TYR A 302 5.92 -4.44 8.97
CA TYR A 302 4.52 -4.11 9.23
C TYR A 302 3.60 -5.21 8.69
N GLY A 303 3.89 -5.75 7.49
CA GLY A 303 3.08 -6.79 6.88
C GLY A 303 3.10 -8.14 7.60
N LEU A 304 4.08 -8.38 8.49
CA LEU A 304 4.07 -9.57 9.37
C LEU A 304 2.89 -9.56 10.36
N LYS A 305 2.26 -8.40 10.61
CA LYS A 305 1.09 -8.27 11.49
C LYS A 305 -0.23 -8.76 10.86
N GLY A 306 -0.20 -9.16 9.59
CA GLY A 306 -1.40 -9.59 8.84
C GLY A 306 -2.11 -8.43 8.14
N GLY A 307 -2.97 -8.78 7.16
CA GLY A 307 -3.69 -7.79 6.34
C GLY A 307 -2.86 -7.14 5.22
N VAL A 308 -1.61 -7.57 5.03
CA VAL A 308 -0.71 -7.13 3.96
C VAL A 308 -0.14 -8.35 3.26
N ASP A 309 -0.10 -8.30 1.94
CA ASP A 309 0.44 -9.37 1.12
C ASP A 309 1.94 -9.20 0.88
N ASN A 310 2.74 -9.69 1.84
CA ASN A 310 4.20 -9.64 1.76
C ASN A 310 4.76 -10.46 0.57
N ALA A 311 4.04 -11.49 0.11
CA ALA A 311 4.47 -12.26 -1.06
C ALA A 311 4.44 -11.39 -2.32
N ALA A 312 3.37 -10.60 -2.50
CA ALA A 312 3.29 -9.61 -3.58
C ALA A 312 4.40 -8.55 -3.46
N HIS A 313 4.70 -8.05 -2.26
CA HIS A 313 5.76 -7.06 -2.05
C HIS A 313 7.15 -7.61 -2.42
N ILE A 314 7.47 -8.83 -1.99
CA ILE A 314 8.74 -9.49 -2.31
C ILE A 314 8.83 -9.78 -3.80
N GLY A 315 7.76 -10.32 -4.40
CA GLY A 315 7.70 -10.60 -5.84
C GLY A 315 7.85 -9.34 -6.69
N GLY A 316 7.19 -8.26 -6.28
CA GLY A 316 7.35 -6.94 -6.85
C GLY A 316 8.80 -6.48 -6.79
N LEU A 317 9.39 -6.41 -5.60
CA LEU A 317 10.76 -5.95 -5.38
C LEU A 317 11.78 -6.72 -6.23
N LEU A 318 11.69 -8.05 -6.25
CA LEU A 318 12.61 -8.91 -7.00
C LEU A 318 12.43 -8.74 -8.51
N SER A 319 11.19 -8.77 -9.01
CA SER A 319 10.92 -8.58 -10.44
C SER A 319 11.36 -7.19 -10.92
N GLY A 320 11.12 -6.17 -10.10
CA GLY A 320 11.58 -4.81 -10.32
C GLY A 320 13.08 -4.70 -10.42
N PHE A 321 13.82 -5.35 -9.51
CA PHE A 321 15.28 -5.37 -9.53
C PHE A 321 15.84 -6.01 -10.81
N VAL A 322 15.23 -7.11 -11.27
CA VAL A 322 15.60 -7.77 -12.53
C VAL A 322 15.29 -6.87 -13.75
N ILE A 323 14.07 -6.33 -13.83
CA ILE A 323 13.67 -5.40 -14.91
C ILE A 323 14.56 -4.14 -14.89
N GLY A 324 14.97 -3.68 -13.72
CA GLY A 324 15.85 -2.55 -13.56
C GLY A 324 17.22 -2.76 -14.19
N TYR A 325 17.83 -3.94 -14.04
CA TYR A 325 19.07 -4.24 -14.77
C TYR A 325 18.89 -4.29 -16.29
N ILE A 326 17.76 -4.79 -16.77
CA ILE A 326 17.42 -4.74 -18.20
C ILE A 326 17.35 -3.27 -18.66
N TYR A 327 16.73 -2.39 -17.88
CA TYR A 327 16.59 -0.97 -18.21
C TYR A 327 17.85 -0.15 -18.00
N VAL A 328 18.75 -0.53 -17.09
CA VAL A 328 20.09 0.06 -16.96
C VAL A 328 20.82 0.03 -18.32
N TYR A 329 20.72 -1.09 -19.04
CA TYR A 329 21.31 -1.21 -20.38
C TYR A 329 20.68 -0.22 -21.36
N ALA A 330 19.34 -0.11 -21.37
CA ALA A 330 18.63 0.85 -22.21
C ALA A 330 18.99 2.30 -21.92
N VAL A 331 18.96 2.70 -20.64
CA VAL A 331 19.23 4.08 -20.24
C VAL A 331 20.67 4.47 -20.57
N LYS A 332 21.65 3.58 -20.37
CA LYS A 332 23.05 3.83 -20.77
C LYS A 332 23.19 4.05 -22.28
N LYS A 333 22.47 3.27 -23.09
CA LYS A 333 22.48 3.39 -24.56
C LYS A 333 21.78 4.65 -25.05
N GLU A 334 20.69 5.05 -24.43
CA GLU A 334 20.00 6.30 -24.75
C GLU A 334 20.84 7.53 -24.44
N LYS A 335 21.64 7.51 -23.35
CA LYS A 335 22.64 8.56 -23.08
C LYS A 335 23.76 8.63 -24.14
N GLN A 336 23.89 7.61 -24.98
CA GLN A 336 24.77 7.57 -26.17
C GLN A 336 24.00 7.85 -27.48
N GLU A 337 22.80 8.44 -27.39
CA GLU A 337 21.89 8.71 -28.52
C GLU A 337 21.41 7.45 -29.26
N GLN A 338 21.50 6.27 -28.64
CA GLN A 338 21.02 4.99 -29.19
C GLN A 338 19.73 4.53 -28.50
N LYS A 339 18.57 4.87 -29.07
CA LYS A 339 17.26 4.49 -28.51
C LYS A 339 16.93 3.02 -28.76
N LEU A 340 16.73 2.25 -27.69
CA LEU A 340 16.37 0.82 -27.76
C LEU A 340 14.85 0.62 -27.66
N GLN A 341 14.13 0.98 -28.72
CA GLN A 341 12.66 0.94 -28.75
C GLN A 341 12.05 -0.46 -28.51
N TRP A 342 12.80 -1.52 -28.79
CA TRP A 342 12.35 -2.91 -28.61
C TRP A 342 12.32 -3.38 -27.15
N ILE A 343 12.99 -2.67 -26.23
CA ILE A 343 13.17 -3.18 -24.86
C ILE A 343 11.86 -3.21 -24.06
N VAL A 344 10.99 -2.22 -24.28
CA VAL A 344 9.67 -2.17 -23.63
C VAL A 344 8.79 -3.33 -24.12
N PRO A 345 8.59 -3.52 -25.44
CA PRO A 345 7.90 -4.71 -25.96
C PRO A 345 8.47 -6.02 -25.45
N ALA A 346 9.80 -6.17 -25.38
CA ALA A 346 10.44 -7.40 -24.92
C ALA A 346 10.10 -7.72 -23.45
N VAL A 347 10.16 -6.72 -22.55
CA VAL A 347 9.80 -6.91 -21.14
C VAL A 347 8.31 -7.25 -20.97
N VAL A 348 7.44 -6.59 -21.74
CA VAL A 348 6.00 -6.86 -21.71
C VAL A 348 5.72 -8.28 -22.20
N ILE A 349 6.26 -8.68 -23.35
CA ILE A 349 6.08 -10.02 -23.92
C ILE A 349 6.59 -11.10 -22.96
N LEU A 350 7.79 -10.91 -22.38
CA LEU A 350 8.34 -11.85 -21.40
C LEU A 350 7.41 -12.00 -20.19
N THR A 351 6.88 -10.89 -19.67
CA THR A 351 5.93 -10.91 -18.55
C THR A 351 4.64 -11.65 -18.91
N LEU A 352 4.11 -11.42 -20.10
CA LEU A 352 2.91 -12.11 -20.59
C LEU A 352 3.15 -13.61 -20.77
N ILE A 353 4.33 -14.03 -21.26
CA ILE A 353 4.71 -15.45 -21.36
C ILE A 353 4.74 -16.08 -19.97
N ILE A 354 5.39 -15.44 -18.99
CA ILE A 354 5.45 -15.94 -17.62
C ILE A 354 4.04 -16.07 -17.03
N ALA A 355 3.20 -15.04 -17.18
CA ALA A 355 1.82 -15.03 -16.70
C ALA A 355 1.00 -16.15 -17.34
N PHE A 356 1.06 -16.28 -18.67
CA PHE A 356 0.35 -17.30 -19.40
C PHE A 356 0.80 -18.71 -18.97
N SER A 357 2.10 -18.96 -18.90
CA SER A 357 2.65 -20.25 -18.46
C SER A 357 2.20 -20.61 -17.05
N TYR A 358 2.25 -19.65 -16.12
CA TYR A 358 1.80 -19.86 -14.74
C TYR A 358 0.31 -20.19 -14.67
N LEU A 359 -0.54 -19.44 -15.37
CA LEU A 359 -2.00 -19.66 -15.40
C LEU A 359 -2.36 -21.02 -16.00
N GLN A 360 -1.67 -21.48 -17.05
CA GLN A 360 -1.93 -22.79 -17.65
C GLN A 360 -1.52 -23.94 -16.73
N GLN A 361 -0.41 -23.81 -16.01
CA GLN A 361 0.08 -24.84 -15.09
C GLN A 361 -0.79 -24.97 -13.84
N ASN A 362 -1.39 -23.88 -13.39
CA ASN A 362 -2.15 -23.81 -12.14
C ASN A 362 -3.67 -23.66 -12.36
N LYS A 363 -4.16 -24.01 -13.56
CA LYS A 363 -5.57 -23.87 -13.89
C LYS A 363 -6.44 -24.77 -13.00
N VAL A 364 -7.45 -24.19 -12.37
CA VAL A 364 -8.42 -24.91 -11.52
C VAL A 364 -9.75 -25.13 -12.26
N GLY A 365 -10.53 -26.12 -11.82
CA GLY A 365 -11.82 -26.47 -12.43
C GLY A 365 -12.96 -25.49 -12.12
N ASP A 366 -14.04 -25.59 -12.89
CA ASP A 366 -15.23 -24.71 -12.77
C ASP A 366 -15.95 -24.81 -11.42
N GLU A 367 -15.77 -25.92 -10.69
CA GLU A 367 -16.28 -26.09 -9.33
C GLU A 367 -15.67 -25.08 -8.36
N VAL A 368 -14.34 -24.87 -8.44
CA VAL A 368 -13.61 -23.89 -7.63
C VAL A 368 -14.02 -22.47 -8.01
N ARG A 369 -14.23 -22.21 -9.32
CA ARG A 369 -14.78 -20.94 -9.80
C ARG A 369 -16.15 -20.66 -9.19
N THR A 370 -17.04 -21.65 -9.24
CA THR A 370 -18.40 -21.54 -8.73
C THR A 370 -18.37 -21.29 -7.23
N ALA A 371 -17.54 -22.01 -6.48
CA ALA A 371 -17.32 -21.75 -5.05
C ALA A 371 -16.80 -20.32 -4.80
N GLY A 372 -15.83 -19.83 -5.58
CA GLY A 372 -15.27 -18.49 -5.46
C GLY A 372 -16.27 -17.37 -5.80
N LEU A 373 -17.10 -17.56 -6.84
CA LEU A 373 -18.21 -16.65 -7.15
C LEU A 373 -19.27 -16.67 -6.03
N ASN A 374 -19.41 -17.81 -5.35
CA ASN A 374 -20.38 -18.01 -4.30
C ASN A 374 -19.88 -17.52 -2.93
N ALA A 375 -18.57 -17.45 -2.69
CA ALA A 375 -17.97 -16.95 -1.46
C ALA A 375 -18.35 -15.50 -1.12
N GLY A 376 -18.92 -14.78 -2.08
CA GLY A 376 -19.28 -13.37 -1.96
C GLY A 376 -20.72 -13.03 -1.59
N TYR A 377 -21.59 -14.03 -1.43
CA TYR A 377 -23.00 -13.76 -1.13
C TYR A 377 -23.21 -13.34 0.33
N LYS A 378 -24.03 -12.30 0.57
CA LYS A 378 -24.23 -11.70 1.90
C LYS A 378 -24.63 -12.71 2.98
N ASP A 379 -25.41 -13.71 2.59
CA ASP A 379 -25.94 -14.74 3.50
C ASP A 379 -25.16 -16.07 3.44
N ASN A 380 -23.96 -16.12 2.86
CA ASN A 380 -23.28 -17.41 2.64
C ASN A 380 -22.88 -18.11 3.96
N ASP A 381 -22.39 -17.37 4.95
CA ASP A 381 -22.09 -17.92 6.28
C ASP A 381 -23.38 -18.38 6.98
N LYS A 382 -24.44 -17.59 6.84
CA LYS A 382 -25.77 -17.93 7.36
C LYS A 382 -26.35 -19.18 6.69
N TYR A 383 -26.13 -19.35 5.39
CA TYR A 383 -26.49 -20.52 4.61
C TYR A 383 -25.73 -21.76 5.11
N ASN A 384 -24.41 -21.67 5.24
CA ASN A 384 -23.57 -22.79 5.70
C ASN A 384 -23.94 -23.23 7.12
N ASN A 385 -24.18 -22.28 8.03
CA ASN A 385 -24.65 -22.58 9.38
C ASN A 385 -26.02 -23.27 9.37
N SER A 386 -26.97 -22.76 8.57
CA SER A 386 -28.31 -23.36 8.44
C SER A 386 -28.25 -24.79 7.86
N LEU A 387 -27.33 -25.04 6.92
CA LEU A 387 -27.13 -26.35 6.32
C LEU A 387 -26.56 -27.36 7.33
N ASN A 388 -25.58 -26.97 8.14
CA ASN A 388 -25.03 -27.83 9.21
C ASN A 388 -26.10 -28.21 10.26
N GLU A 389 -26.99 -27.27 10.58
CA GLU A 389 -28.14 -27.55 11.45
C GLU A 389 -29.09 -28.58 10.82
N ILE A 390 -29.36 -28.49 9.51
CA ILE A 390 -30.20 -29.47 8.79
C ILE A 390 -29.57 -30.86 8.80
N VAL A 391 -28.27 -30.98 8.56
CA VAL A 391 -27.56 -32.28 8.64
C VAL A 391 -27.72 -32.89 10.03
N THR A 392 -27.55 -32.09 11.08
CA THR A 392 -27.75 -32.54 12.48
C THR A 392 -29.19 -32.99 12.75
N ILE A 393 -30.18 -32.33 12.13
CA ILE A 393 -31.59 -32.70 12.25
C ILE A 393 -31.85 -34.04 11.52
N GLU A 394 -31.29 -34.23 10.33
CA GLU A 394 -31.40 -35.47 9.56
C GLU A 394 -30.85 -36.66 10.34
N ASP A 395 -29.63 -36.55 10.89
CA ASP A 395 -29.01 -37.63 11.69
C ASP A 395 -29.92 -38.07 12.85
N LYS A 396 -30.51 -37.11 13.56
CA LYS A 396 -31.43 -37.38 14.67
C LYS A 396 -32.78 -37.95 14.21
N ALA A 397 -33.26 -37.53 13.04
CA ALA A 397 -34.53 -37.99 12.49
C ALA A 397 -34.45 -39.41 11.94
N VAL A 398 -33.29 -39.83 11.44
CA VAL A 398 -33.06 -41.17 10.89
C VAL A 398 -32.65 -42.18 11.97
N ALA A 399 -31.97 -41.74 13.03
CA ALA A 399 -31.45 -42.64 14.07
C ALA A 399 -32.47 -43.67 14.61
N PRO A 400 -33.73 -43.31 14.96
CA PRO A 400 -34.70 -44.29 15.44
C PRO A 400 -35.11 -45.34 14.40
N LEU A 401 -35.03 -45.02 13.11
CA LEU A 401 -35.41 -45.93 12.02
C LEU A 401 -34.38 -47.04 11.79
N SER A 402 -33.17 -46.85 12.30
CA SER A 402 -32.07 -47.82 12.20
C SER A 402 -31.91 -48.66 13.47
N ASP A 403 -32.71 -48.39 14.50
CA ASP A 403 -32.67 -49.13 15.77
C ASP A 403 -33.53 -50.40 15.68
N THR A 404 -32.87 -51.54 15.48
CA THR A 404 -33.53 -52.85 15.36
C THR A 404 -34.01 -53.41 16.69
N THR A 405 -33.81 -52.70 17.82
CA THR A 405 -34.21 -53.15 19.15
C THR A 405 -35.60 -52.67 19.56
N LEU A 406 -36.18 -51.71 18.83
CA LEU A 406 -37.50 -51.14 19.10
C LEU A 406 -38.62 -52.10 18.68
N THR A 407 -39.67 -52.20 19.50
CA THR A 407 -40.93 -52.86 19.11
C THR A 407 -41.75 -51.99 18.17
N ASP A 408 -42.68 -52.57 17.40
CA ASP A 408 -43.54 -51.82 16.47
C ASP A 408 -44.26 -50.60 17.11
N PRO A 409 -44.85 -50.70 18.31
CA PRO A 409 -45.46 -49.54 18.97
C PRO A 409 -44.44 -48.47 19.41
N GLU A 410 -43.24 -48.87 19.81
CA GLU A 410 -42.16 -47.95 20.20
C GLU A 410 -41.58 -47.24 18.98
N LEU A 411 -41.37 -47.96 17.88
CA LEU A 411 -40.95 -47.42 16.60
C LEU A 411 -42.02 -46.46 16.05
N LYS A 412 -43.31 -46.82 16.12
CA LYS A 412 -44.43 -45.94 15.77
C LYS A 412 -44.38 -44.64 16.56
N ASN A 413 -44.24 -44.73 17.88
CA ASN A 413 -44.13 -43.56 18.74
C ASN A 413 -42.92 -42.68 18.40
N LYS A 414 -41.77 -43.28 18.06
CA LYS A 414 -40.58 -42.53 17.60
C LYS A 414 -40.83 -41.86 16.24
N ILE A 415 -41.49 -42.53 15.31
CA ILE A 415 -41.84 -41.96 14.01
C ILE A 415 -42.72 -40.71 14.21
N GLU A 416 -43.81 -40.84 14.98
CA GLU A 416 -44.80 -39.79 15.21
C GLU A 416 -44.27 -38.61 16.03
N ASN A 417 -43.58 -38.88 17.13
CA ASN A 417 -43.20 -37.85 18.11
C ASN A 417 -41.74 -37.40 18.00
N THR A 418 -40.91 -38.02 17.16
CA THR A 418 -39.51 -37.63 16.95
C THR A 418 -39.19 -37.41 15.48
N CYS A 419 -39.36 -38.43 14.61
CA CYS A 419 -38.93 -38.33 13.22
C CYS A 419 -39.73 -37.28 12.43
N PHE A 420 -41.07 -37.32 12.49
CA PHE A 420 -41.91 -36.36 11.77
C PHE A 420 -41.67 -34.90 12.16
N PRO A 421 -41.63 -34.52 13.46
CA PRO A 421 -41.32 -33.15 13.88
C PRO A 421 -39.94 -32.67 13.39
N LEU A 422 -38.91 -33.52 13.45
CA LEU A 422 -37.57 -33.17 13.00
C LEU A 422 -37.51 -32.94 11.49
N TRP A 423 -38.10 -33.82 10.69
CA TRP A 423 -38.18 -33.60 9.25
C TRP A 423 -39.00 -32.37 8.88
N LYS A 424 -40.04 -32.05 9.66
CA LYS A 424 -40.81 -30.81 9.48
C LYS A 424 -39.96 -29.58 9.79
N GLN A 425 -39.17 -29.61 10.85
CA GLN A 425 -38.23 -28.54 11.20
C GLN A 425 -37.21 -28.30 10.08
N ALA A 426 -36.64 -29.36 9.51
CA ALA A 426 -35.70 -29.25 8.40
C ALA A 426 -36.35 -28.66 7.14
N GLU A 427 -37.59 -29.06 6.82
CA GLU A 427 -38.37 -28.49 5.71
C GLU A 427 -38.59 -26.98 5.89
N ASP A 428 -38.98 -26.54 7.09
CA ASP A 428 -39.26 -25.14 7.37
C ASP A 428 -37.98 -24.28 7.32
N LYS A 429 -36.84 -24.82 7.76
CA LYS A 429 -35.53 -24.17 7.58
C LYS A 429 -35.16 -24.01 6.10
N LEU A 430 -35.32 -25.05 5.28
CA LEU A 430 -35.05 -24.95 3.84
C LEU A 430 -35.94 -23.93 3.14
N LYS A 431 -37.21 -23.79 3.56
CA LYS A 431 -38.10 -22.73 3.05
C LYS A 431 -37.61 -21.33 3.43
N GLN A 432 -37.09 -21.14 4.64
CA GLN A 432 -36.48 -19.86 5.04
C GLN A 432 -35.21 -19.56 4.22
N MET A 433 -34.41 -20.59 3.93
CA MET A 433 -33.18 -20.47 3.13
C MET A 433 -33.45 -20.05 1.68
N GLN A 434 -34.66 -20.28 1.14
CA GLN A 434 -35.02 -19.77 -0.20
C GLN A 434 -35.00 -18.24 -0.28
N ALA A 435 -35.13 -17.53 0.85
CA ALA A 435 -35.02 -16.08 0.91
C ALA A 435 -33.58 -15.57 1.06
N TYR A 436 -32.58 -16.45 1.24
CA TYR A 436 -31.20 -16.04 1.42
C TYR A 436 -30.61 -15.48 0.13
N GLU A 437 -29.84 -14.41 0.27
CA GLU A 437 -29.16 -13.78 -0.86
C GLU A 437 -27.88 -14.56 -1.17
N VAL A 438 -28.04 -15.73 -1.81
CA VAL A 438 -26.98 -16.71 -2.22
C VAL A 438 -27.02 -16.99 -3.72
N SER A 439 -26.06 -17.76 -4.23
CA SER A 439 -25.95 -18.01 -5.67
C SER A 439 -27.11 -18.81 -6.26
N ALA A 440 -27.34 -18.67 -7.57
CA ALA A 440 -28.36 -19.43 -8.27
C ALA A 440 -28.14 -20.96 -8.17
N GLY A 441 -26.89 -21.42 -8.16
CA GLY A 441 -26.55 -22.84 -7.95
C GLY A 441 -26.90 -23.32 -6.54
N VAL A 442 -26.58 -22.51 -5.53
CA VAL A 442 -26.92 -22.78 -4.12
C VAL A 442 -28.44 -22.75 -3.91
N GLN A 443 -29.16 -21.83 -4.55
CA GLN A 443 -30.62 -21.79 -4.54
C GLN A 443 -31.24 -23.04 -5.21
N LYS A 444 -30.66 -23.49 -6.34
CA LYS A 444 -31.08 -24.73 -7.01
C LYS A 444 -30.85 -25.96 -6.12
N LYS A 445 -29.70 -26.02 -5.42
CA LYS A 445 -29.39 -27.07 -4.45
C LYS A 445 -30.36 -27.06 -3.27
N THR A 446 -30.68 -25.89 -2.72
CA THR A 446 -31.68 -25.71 -1.65
C THR A 446 -33.05 -26.22 -2.07
N THR A 447 -33.47 -25.93 -3.30
CA THR A 447 -34.73 -26.44 -3.87
C THR A 447 -34.73 -27.97 -3.97
N LYS A 448 -33.63 -28.58 -4.42
CA LYS A 448 -33.51 -30.04 -4.49
C LYS A 448 -33.45 -30.71 -3.12
N LEU A 449 -32.77 -30.11 -2.14
CA LEU A 449 -32.81 -30.56 -0.75
C LEU A 449 -34.25 -30.52 -0.19
N LEU A 450 -35.03 -29.50 -0.54
CA LEU A 450 -36.43 -29.42 -0.11
C LEU A 450 -37.28 -30.56 -0.70
N GLU A 451 -37.10 -30.86 -1.99
CA GLU A 451 -37.75 -32.01 -2.63
C GLU A 451 -37.35 -33.34 -1.94
N TYR A 452 -36.07 -33.52 -1.63
CA TYR A 452 -35.56 -34.69 -0.92
C TYR A 452 -36.22 -34.87 0.46
N ILE A 453 -36.27 -33.80 1.27
CA ILE A 453 -36.90 -33.85 2.60
C ILE A 453 -38.39 -34.17 2.50
N GLN A 454 -39.08 -33.62 1.51
CA GLN A 454 -40.50 -33.92 1.29
C GLN A 454 -40.73 -35.40 0.93
N LEU A 455 -39.82 -36.02 0.17
CA LEU A 455 -39.88 -37.45 -0.11
C LEU A 455 -39.58 -38.31 1.13
N ARG A 456 -38.62 -37.91 1.96
CA ARG A 456 -38.34 -38.59 3.25
C ARG A 456 -39.53 -38.56 4.20
N ARG A 457 -40.29 -37.46 4.22
CA ARG A 457 -41.55 -37.37 4.97
C ARG A 457 -42.61 -38.32 4.42
N LYS A 458 -42.77 -38.40 3.10
CA LYS A 458 -43.68 -39.37 2.46
C LYS A 458 -43.28 -40.81 2.74
N GLU A 459 -41.98 -41.10 2.77
CA GLU A 459 -41.45 -42.42 3.15
C GLU A 459 -41.89 -42.79 4.57
N LEU A 460 -41.78 -41.85 5.52
CA LEU A 460 -42.26 -42.03 6.89
C LEU A 460 -43.78 -42.22 6.99
N ASP A 461 -44.58 -41.51 6.17
CA ASP A 461 -46.03 -41.70 6.12
C ASP A 461 -46.40 -43.13 5.68
N VAL A 462 -45.66 -43.68 4.71
CA VAL A 462 -45.85 -45.07 4.26
C VAL A 462 -45.42 -46.06 5.35
N PHE A 463 -44.30 -45.83 6.01
CA PHE A 463 -43.87 -46.66 7.15
C PHE A 463 -44.88 -46.66 8.29
N ASN A 464 -45.42 -45.49 8.66
CA ASN A 464 -46.43 -45.41 9.72
C ASN A 464 -47.69 -46.21 9.34
N LYS A 465 -48.14 -46.11 8.09
CA LYS A 465 -49.26 -46.89 7.56
C LYS A 465 -48.99 -48.39 7.57
N MET A 466 -47.78 -48.83 7.21
CA MET A 466 -47.40 -50.25 7.27
C MET A 466 -47.51 -50.81 8.69
N ILE A 467 -47.10 -50.04 9.70
CA ILE A 467 -47.23 -50.43 11.11
C ILE A 467 -48.70 -50.45 11.55
N GLU A 468 -49.52 -49.52 11.06
CA GLU A 468 -50.95 -49.43 11.40
C GLU A 468 -51.81 -50.53 10.78
N THR A 469 -51.61 -50.83 9.50
CA THR A 469 -52.46 -51.77 8.76
C THR A 469 -51.98 -53.21 8.85
N GLN A 470 -50.73 -53.43 9.28
CA GLN A 470 -50.01 -54.72 9.19
C GLN A 470 -49.99 -55.30 7.77
N ASP A 471 -50.25 -54.49 6.74
CA ASP A 471 -50.30 -54.88 5.33
C ASP A 471 -49.07 -54.34 4.60
N GLN A 472 -47.97 -55.06 4.75
CA GLN A 472 -46.69 -54.69 4.15
C GLN A 472 -46.70 -54.91 2.62
N GLU A 473 -47.32 -56.00 2.14
CA GLU A 473 -47.32 -56.36 0.72
C GLU A 473 -47.98 -55.30 -0.16
N ALA A 474 -49.09 -54.71 0.28
CA ALA A 474 -49.79 -53.68 -0.49
C ALA A 474 -49.01 -52.35 -0.60
N LEU A 475 -48.14 -52.04 0.37
CA LEU A 475 -47.46 -50.74 0.48
C LEU A 475 -46.00 -50.76 -0.03
N ILE A 476 -45.40 -51.94 -0.21
CA ILE A 476 -44.04 -52.09 -0.75
C ILE A 476 -43.85 -51.40 -2.12
N PRO A 477 -44.79 -51.51 -3.10
CA PRO A 477 -44.62 -50.84 -4.39
C PRO A 477 -44.50 -49.31 -4.27
N ALA A 478 -45.35 -48.69 -3.45
CA ALA A 478 -45.33 -47.25 -3.21
C ALA A 478 -44.06 -46.82 -2.48
N LEU A 479 -43.57 -47.62 -1.53
CA LEU A 479 -42.31 -47.36 -0.83
C LEU A 479 -41.10 -47.40 -1.78
N ASN A 480 -41.07 -48.37 -2.71
CA ASN A 480 -39.99 -48.48 -3.69
C ASN A 480 -39.95 -47.29 -4.65
N GLU A 481 -41.11 -46.82 -5.15
CA GLU A 481 -41.19 -45.64 -6.02
C GLU A 481 -40.64 -44.37 -5.34
N ILE A 482 -40.95 -44.20 -4.04
CA ILE A 482 -40.42 -43.09 -3.24
C ILE A 482 -38.89 -43.21 -3.11
N ARG A 483 -38.37 -44.40 -2.83
CA ARG A 483 -36.93 -44.64 -2.69
C ARG A 483 -36.15 -44.43 -3.99
N ASP A 484 -36.72 -44.83 -5.11
CA ASP A 484 -36.15 -44.56 -6.44
C ASP A 484 -36.07 -43.05 -6.68
N SER A 485 -37.14 -42.31 -6.36
CA SER A 485 -37.16 -40.85 -6.46
C SER A 485 -36.13 -40.18 -5.55
N ILE A 486 -35.98 -40.69 -4.32
CA ILE A 486 -34.95 -40.24 -3.36
C ILE A 486 -33.54 -40.47 -3.94
N SER A 487 -33.28 -41.63 -4.53
CA SER A 487 -32.00 -41.97 -5.16
C SER A 487 -31.66 -41.02 -6.31
N VAL A 488 -32.62 -40.77 -7.21
CA VAL A 488 -32.46 -39.85 -8.35
C VAL A 488 -32.16 -38.42 -7.87
N ILE A 489 -32.92 -37.93 -6.88
CA ILE A 489 -32.70 -36.58 -6.34
C ILE A 489 -31.38 -36.49 -5.57
N GLY A 490 -31.02 -37.53 -4.81
CA GLY A 490 -29.72 -37.60 -4.12
C GLY A 490 -28.54 -37.49 -5.09
N ALA A 491 -28.60 -38.21 -6.21
CA ALA A 491 -27.60 -38.12 -7.26
C ALA A 491 -27.58 -36.73 -7.93
N ALA A 492 -28.74 -36.08 -8.08
CA ALA A 492 -28.82 -34.71 -8.58
C ALA A 492 -28.23 -33.68 -7.61
N ILE A 493 -28.42 -33.87 -6.29
CA ILE A 493 -27.84 -33.02 -5.24
C ILE A 493 -26.32 -33.16 -5.19
N GLN A 494 -25.77 -34.37 -5.37
CA GLN A 494 -24.32 -34.58 -5.40
C GLN A 494 -23.61 -33.93 -6.59
N LYS A 495 -24.33 -33.72 -7.70
CA LYS A 495 -23.83 -33.01 -8.90
C LYS A 495 -23.90 -31.48 -8.77
N LEU A 496 -24.52 -30.96 -7.72
CA LEU A 496 -24.75 -29.53 -7.45
C LEU A 496 -23.95 -29.08 -6.23
#